data_AF-A0A961ITQ3-F1
#
_entry.id   AF-A0A961ITQ3-F1
#
_cell.length_a   1.000
_cell.length_b   1.000
_cell.length_c   1.000
_cell.angle_alpha   90.00
_cell.angle_beta   90.00
_cell.angle_gamma   90.00
#
_symmetry.space_group_name_H-M   'P 1'
#
loop_
_entity.id
_entity.type
_entity.pdbx_description
1 polymer ?
#
loop_
_entity_poly.entity_id
_entity_poly.type
_entity_poly.pdbx_seq_one_letter_code
_entity_poly.pdbx_strand_id
1 'polypeptide(L)'
;MFVAEASEQDRSFTDYLEGLLLAEREVRGARSAATMVRMAGFPAVKTLEDYDFRFASSASKRQIEELAALAFVARRENVLFLGPSGARKSHLAIALGHKAVDRHARLTPVEG
;
A
#
# COMPACT_ATOMS: atom_id res chain seq x y z
N MET A 1 -43.52 8.03 26.67
CA MET A 1 -42.59 9.07 26.18
C MET A 1 -41.12 8.69 26.44
N PHE A 2 -40.76 8.15 27.60
CA PHE A 2 -39.36 7.77 27.94
C PHE A 2 -38.66 6.70 27.07
N VAL A 3 -39.39 5.80 26.41
CA VAL A 3 -38.79 4.71 25.61
C VAL A 3 -38.20 5.21 24.28
N ALA A 4 -38.79 6.26 23.68
CA ALA A 4 -38.30 6.82 22.42
C ALA A 4 -37.00 7.60 22.61
N GLU A 5 -36.90 8.37 23.70
CA GLU A 5 -35.74 9.19 24.04
C GLU A 5 -34.50 8.32 24.38
N ALA A 6 -34.70 7.19 25.05
CA ALA A 6 -33.65 6.20 25.28
C ALA A 6 -33.11 5.60 23.97
N SER A 7 -33.98 5.32 23.00
CA SER A 7 -33.57 4.77 21.70
C SER A 7 -32.80 5.77 20.84
N GLU A 8 -33.13 7.07 20.91
CA GLU A 8 -32.41 8.11 20.18
C GLU A 8 -31.02 8.37 20.77
N GLN A 9 -30.89 8.35 22.10
CA GLN A 9 -29.60 8.49 22.77
C GLN A 9 -28.67 7.29 22.49
N ASP A 10 -29.21 6.07 22.50
CA ASP A 10 -28.42 4.86 22.22
C ASP A 10 -27.92 4.84 20.77
N ARG A 11 -28.75 5.32 19.83
CA ARG A 11 -28.36 5.52 18.43
C ARG A 11 -27.27 6.58 18.29
N SER A 12 -27.44 7.74 18.93
CA SER A 12 -26.43 8.80 18.92
C SER A 12 -25.10 8.36 19.52
N PHE A 13 -25.13 7.52 20.56
CA PHE A 13 -23.92 6.98 21.18
C PHE A 13 -23.25 5.95 20.26
N THR A 14 -24.04 5.10 19.60
CA THR A 14 -23.55 4.13 18.61
C THR A 14 -22.87 4.86 17.43
N ASP A 15 -23.51 5.90 16.88
CA ASP A 15 -22.97 6.70 15.77
C ASP A 15 -21.67 7.41 16.19
N TYR A 16 -21.61 7.94 17.41
CA TYR A 16 -20.40 8.55 17.96
C TYR A 16 -19.26 7.53 18.12
N LEU A 17 -19.55 6.35 18.66
CA LEU A 17 -18.56 5.28 18.81
C LEU A 17 -18.06 4.78 17.45
N GLU A 18 -18.94 4.64 16.46
CA GLU A 18 -18.56 4.29 15.09
C GLU A 18 -17.59 5.34 14.52
N GLY A 19 -17.94 6.63 14.63
CA GLY A 19 -17.07 7.72 14.19
C GLY A 19 -15.71 7.71 14.87
N LEU A 20 -15.68 7.49 16.19
CA LEU A 20 -14.44 7.40 16.96
C LEU A 20 -13.56 6.20 16.52
N LEU A 21 -14.16 5.03 16.32
CA LEU A 21 -13.46 3.83 15.88
C LEU A 21 -12.92 3.97 14.45
N LEU A 22 -13.68 4.61 13.56
CA LEU A 22 -13.21 4.92 12.20
C LEU A 22 -12.00 5.86 12.23
N ALA A 23 -12.06 6.94 13.01
CA ALA A 23 -10.95 7.87 13.18
C ALA A 23 -9.71 7.18 13.78
N GLU A 24 -9.87 6.34 14.80
CA GLU A 24 -8.77 5.58 15.37
C GLU A 24 -8.13 4.64 14.34
N ARG A 25 -8.97 3.95 13.55
CA ARG A 25 -8.51 3.04 12.49
C ARG A 25 -7.66 3.79 11.46
N GLU A 26 -8.07 4.99 11.06
CA GLU A 26 -7.32 5.83 10.12
C GLU A 26 -5.96 6.24 10.68
N VAL A 27 -5.93 6.77 11.91
CA VAL A 27 -4.69 7.17 12.59
C VAL A 27 -3.73 5.99 12.74
N ARG A 28 -4.25 4.82 13.14
CA ARG A 28 -3.48 3.58 13.27
C ARG A 28 -2.95 3.10 11.91
N GLY A 29 -3.77 3.16 10.88
CA GLY A 29 -3.41 2.82 9.51
C GLY A 29 -2.27 3.69 8.98
N ALA A 30 -2.39 5.02 9.13
CA ALA A 30 -1.36 5.97 8.72
C ALA A 30 -0.02 5.75 9.46
N ARG A 31 -0.08 5.50 10.78
CA ARG A 31 1.12 5.20 11.58
C ARG A 31 1.80 3.89 11.14
N SER A 32 1.00 2.87 10.83
CA SER A 32 1.51 1.59 10.33
C SER A 32 2.18 1.76 8.95
N ALA A 33 1.52 2.48 8.04
CA ALA A 33 2.06 2.81 6.72
C ALA A 33 3.39 3.55 6.80
N ALA A 34 3.46 4.62 7.60
CA ALA A 34 4.70 5.38 7.82
C ALA A 34 5.83 4.50 8.38
N THR A 35 5.49 3.56 9.28
CA THR A 35 6.46 2.60 9.81
C THR A 35 6.97 1.65 8.74
N MET A 36 6.09 1.10 7.90
CA MET A 36 6.47 0.19 6.81
C MET A 36 7.35 0.88 5.77
N VAL A 37 7.02 2.10 5.35
CA VAL A 37 7.86 2.90 4.44
C VAL A 37 9.25 3.10 5.02
N ARG A 38 9.34 3.49 6.30
CA ARG A 38 10.62 3.68 6.99
C ARG A 38 11.43 2.38 7.06
N MET A 39 10.79 1.25 7.37
CA MET A 39 11.46 -0.04 7.45
C MET A 39 11.93 -0.58 6.09
N ALA A 40 11.24 -0.23 5.01
CA ALA A 40 11.65 -0.61 3.67
C ALA A 40 12.86 0.19 3.15
N GLY A 41 13.21 1.31 3.78
CA GLY A 41 14.44 2.05 3.50
C GLY A 41 14.49 2.68 2.09
N PHE A 42 13.33 3.00 1.50
CA PHE A 42 13.28 3.53 0.14
C PHE A 42 14.08 4.86 0.03
N PRO A 43 15.02 4.97 -0.92
CA PRO A 43 15.87 6.16 -1.06
C PRO A 43 15.12 7.38 -1.64
N ALA A 44 13.94 7.16 -2.23
CA ALA A 44 13.09 8.18 -2.82
C ALA A 44 11.65 7.70 -2.89
N VAL A 45 10.70 8.62 -3.03
CA VAL A 45 9.31 8.30 -3.38
C VAL A 45 9.22 8.09 -4.89
N LYS A 46 8.76 6.91 -5.32
CA LYS A 46 8.51 6.58 -6.73
C LYS A 46 7.15 5.89 -6.83
N THR A 47 6.33 6.29 -7.79
CA THR A 47 5.01 5.68 -8.02
C THR A 47 4.99 4.90 -9.34
N LEU A 48 4.00 4.02 -9.55
CA LEU A 48 3.88 3.30 -10.82
C LEU A 48 3.45 4.25 -11.95
N GLU A 49 2.74 5.32 -11.60
CA GLU A 49 2.28 6.39 -12.48
C GLU A 49 3.47 7.18 -13.06
N ASP A 50 4.55 7.34 -12.30
CA ASP A 50 5.79 7.98 -12.73
C ASP A 50 6.68 7.07 -13.60
N TYR A 51 6.28 5.82 -13.85
CA TYR A 51 7.08 4.85 -14.60
C TYR A 51 6.89 5.04 -16.12
N ASP A 52 7.98 5.36 -16.82
CA ASP A 52 7.95 5.49 -18.27
C ASP A 52 8.21 4.14 -18.95
N PHE A 53 7.12 3.52 -19.44
CA PHE A 53 7.15 2.24 -20.13
C PHE A 53 7.88 2.28 -21.48
N ARG A 54 8.16 3.46 -22.05
CA ARG A 54 8.89 3.58 -23.33
C ARG A 54 10.38 3.21 -23.19
N PHE A 55 10.93 3.29 -21.99
CA PHE A 55 12.32 2.96 -21.68
C PHE A 55 12.49 1.55 -21.09
N ALA A 56 11.38 0.84 -20.86
CA ALA A 56 11.38 -0.49 -20.25
C ALA A 56 11.53 -1.57 -21.35
N SER A 57 12.75 -2.05 -21.58
CA SER A 57 13.02 -3.07 -22.59
C SER A 57 12.75 -4.51 -22.11
N SER A 58 12.61 -4.76 -20.80
CA SER A 58 12.61 -6.13 -20.24
C SER A 58 11.29 -6.62 -19.63
N ALA A 59 10.37 -5.73 -19.24
CA ALA A 59 9.08 -6.12 -18.65
C ALA A 59 7.93 -5.53 -19.47
N SER A 60 6.99 -6.37 -19.89
CA SER A 60 5.78 -5.89 -20.57
C SER A 60 4.92 -5.08 -19.58
N LYS A 61 4.25 -4.04 -20.08
CA LYS A 61 3.30 -3.24 -19.28
C LYS A 61 2.30 -4.12 -18.51
N ARG A 62 1.82 -5.18 -19.17
CA ARG A 62 0.92 -6.18 -18.60
C ARG A 62 1.49 -6.85 -17.34
N GLN A 63 2.75 -7.30 -17.37
CA GLN A 63 3.37 -7.94 -16.21
C GLN A 63 3.50 -6.98 -15.03
N ILE A 64 3.81 -5.71 -15.29
CA ILE A 64 3.88 -4.68 -14.25
C ILE A 64 2.49 -4.43 -13.63
N GLU A 65 1.43 -4.40 -14.44
CA GLU A 65 0.06 -4.29 -13.96
C GLU A 65 -0.36 -5.51 -13.11
N GLU A 66 0.03 -6.73 -13.52
CA GLU A 66 -0.20 -7.95 -12.74
C GLU A 66 0.54 -7.89 -11.38
N LEU A 67 1.79 -7.44 -11.36
CA LEU A 67 2.54 -7.21 -10.12
C LEU A 67 1.91 -6.12 -9.26
N ALA A 68 1.33 -5.09 -9.88
CA ALA A 68 0.67 -4.01 -9.18
C ALA A 68 -0.62 -4.43 -8.45
N ALA A 69 -1.17 -5.60 -8.78
CA ALA A 69 -2.24 -6.24 -8.02
C ALA A 69 -1.75 -6.92 -6.73
N LEU A 70 -0.42 -7.06 -6.54
CA LEU A 70 0.25 -7.58 -5.34
C LEU A 70 -0.13 -9.02 -4.96
N ALA A 71 -0.70 -9.80 -5.89
CA ALA A 71 -1.08 -11.20 -5.65
C ALA A 71 0.13 -12.05 -5.19
N PHE A 72 1.33 -11.74 -5.66
CA PHE A 72 2.57 -12.41 -5.25
C PHE A 72 2.86 -12.27 -3.75
N VAL A 73 2.45 -11.16 -3.11
CA VAL A 73 2.63 -10.95 -1.66
C VAL A 73 1.77 -11.95 -0.87
N ALA A 74 0.51 -12.12 -1.28
CA ALA A 74 -0.39 -13.10 -0.67
C ALA A 74 0.10 -14.54 -0.89
N ARG A 75 0.69 -14.82 -2.05
CA ARG A 75 1.31 -16.12 -2.39
C ARG A 75 2.69 -16.34 -1.75
N ARG A 76 3.25 -15.34 -1.06
CA ARG A 76 4.61 -15.37 -0.48
C ARG A 76 5.70 -15.68 -1.51
N GLU A 77 5.53 -15.15 -2.72
CA GLU A 77 6.49 -15.29 -3.81
C GLU A 77 7.45 -14.10 -3.85
N ASN A 78 8.68 -14.37 -4.28
CA ASN A 78 9.68 -13.33 -4.51
C ASN A 78 9.60 -12.84 -5.96
N VAL A 79 9.72 -11.52 -6.15
CA VAL A 79 9.77 -10.89 -7.47
C VAL A 79 11.17 -10.33 -7.67
N LEU A 80 11.84 -10.78 -8.74
CA LEU A 80 13.18 -10.35 -9.09
C LEU A 80 13.14 -9.56 -10.40
N PHE A 81 13.64 -8.33 -10.37
CA PHE A 81 13.79 -7.51 -11.57
C PHE A 81 15.16 -7.73 -12.20
N LEU A 82 15.18 -8.31 -13.40
CA LEU A 82 16.39 -8.57 -14.18
C LEU A 82 16.44 -7.68 -15.43
N GLY A 83 17.64 -7.27 -15.82
CA GLY A 83 17.87 -6.46 -17.02
C GLY A 83 19.14 -5.61 -16.95
N PRO A 84 19.47 -4.86 -18.02
CA PRO A 84 20.64 -4.00 -18.05
C PRO A 84 20.58 -2.88 -16.99
N SER A 85 21.74 -2.37 -16.60
CA SER A 85 21.82 -1.19 -15.72
C SER A 85 21.07 -0.01 -16.35
N GLY A 86 20.39 0.81 -15.55
CA GLY A 86 19.58 1.93 -16.04
C GLY A 86 18.15 1.58 -16.50
N ALA A 87 17.75 0.30 -16.55
CA ALA A 87 16.39 -0.12 -16.92
C ALA A 87 15.28 0.21 -15.87
N ARG A 88 15.53 1.17 -14.98
CA ARG A 88 14.61 1.63 -13.91
C ARG A 88 14.04 0.51 -13.02
N LYS A 89 14.77 -0.59 -12.85
CA LYS A 89 14.39 -1.73 -12.00
C LYS A 89 14.13 -1.31 -10.55
N SER A 90 15.01 -0.50 -9.98
CA SER A 90 14.84 0.04 -8.62
C SER A 90 13.60 0.92 -8.50
N HIS A 91 13.21 1.65 -9.56
CA HIS A 91 11.94 2.40 -9.57
C HIS A 91 10.76 1.44 -9.37
N LEU A 92 10.69 0.33 -10.11
CA LEU A 92 9.60 -0.63 -9.98
C LEU A 92 9.55 -1.26 -8.59
N ALA A 93 10.71 -1.63 -8.02
CA ALA A 93 10.78 -2.17 -6.66
C ALA A 93 10.26 -1.16 -5.61
N ILE A 94 10.68 0.11 -5.71
CA ILE A 94 10.23 1.18 -4.82
C ILE A 94 8.72 1.44 -4.99
N ALA A 95 8.24 1.55 -6.24
CA ALA A 95 6.85 1.84 -6.54
C ALA A 95 5.88 0.73 -6.11
N LEU A 96 6.25 -0.53 -6.32
CA LEU A 96 5.48 -1.67 -5.78
C LEU A 96 5.51 -1.70 -4.26
N GLY A 97 6.63 -1.30 -3.66
CA GLY A 97 6.75 -1.15 -2.21
C GLY A 97 5.78 -0.12 -1.62
N HIS A 98 5.69 1.06 -2.21
CA HIS A 98 4.68 2.05 -1.82
C HIS A 98 3.26 1.52 -2.01
N LYS A 99 2.97 0.90 -3.16
CA LYS A 99 1.65 0.32 -3.42
C LYS A 99 1.27 -0.79 -2.43
N ALA A 100 2.25 -1.57 -1.96
CA ALA A 100 2.03 -2.58 -0.92
C ALA A 100 1.67 -1.93 0.42
N VAL A 101 2.38 -0.88 0.81
CA VAL A 101 2.05 -0.11 2.01
C VAL A 101 0.63 0.44 1.97
N ASP A 102 0.20 1.01 0.84
CA ASP A 102 -1.15 1.55 0.66
C ASP A 102 -2.24 0.47 0.78
N ARG A 103 -1.89 -0.78 0.46
CA ARG A 103 -2.76 -1.96 0.59
C ARG A 103 -2.59 -2.69 1.93
N HIS A 104 -1.87 -2.10 2.88
CA HIS A 104 -1.53 -2.71 4.17
C HIS A 104 -0.81 -4.07 4.04
N ALA A 105 -0.09 -4.27 2.93
CA ALA A 105 0.72 -5.43 2.65
C ALA A 105 2.19 -5.10 2.90
N ARG A 106 2.93 -6.04 3.49
CA ARG A 106 4.37 -5.88 3.77
C ARG A 106 5.20 -6.57 2.71
N LEU A 107 6.10 -5.84 2.08
CA LEU A 107 7.21 -6.38 1.31
C LEU A 107 8.50 -5.65 1.69
N THR A 108 9.63 -6.32 1.49
CA THR A 108 10.95 -5.74 1.77
C THR A 108 11.73 -5.74 0.46
N PRO A 109 12.12 -4.57 -0.07
CA PRO A 109 13.04 -4.51 -1.19
C PRO A 109 14.40 -5.02 -0.72
N VAL A 110 15.00 -5.89 -1.52
CA VAL A 110 16.37 -6.34 -1.32
C VAL A 110 17.15 -5.95 -2.57
N GLU A 111 18.22 -5.18 -2.40
CA GLU A 111 19.19 -5.01 -3.48
C GLU A 111 20.07 -6.25 -3.52
N GLY A 112 20.24 -6.82 -4.71
CA GLY A 112 21.11 -7.97 -4.99
C GLY A 112 22.21 -7.59 -5.95
#